data_AF-A0A2V9MFW0-F1
#
_entry.id   AF-A0A2V9MFW0-F1
#
_cell.length_a   1.000
_cell.length_b   1.000
_cell.length_c   1.000
_cell.angle_alpha   90.00
_cell.angle_beta   90.00
_cell.angle_gamma   90.00
#
_symmetry.space_group_name_H-M   'P 1'
#
loop_
_entity.id
_entity.type
_entity.pdbx_description
1 polymer ?
#
loop_
_entity_poly.entity_id
_entity_poly.type
_entity_poly.pdbx_seq_one_letter_code
_entity_poly.pdbx_strand_id
1 'polypeptide(L)'
;MRYRAATVRERSRQPFEHPSLTVGVRISVILTGETLSKRKVPSVPTHLSRRGFIKAGATLTTVFGFDLRPAVAQVRELKISRTTQTHSICPYCAVGCSVVIHTLGDKAKNVRPTVVHIEGDPDSPINRGTLCPKGISLKQFVVNDQRLTRPLYRAPGATEWKTLSWEEAFDRMARLIKETRDKGFEVNDSEGRRVNRLNNVALIGGSTDTNEINFLLGKFRLGLGILAYENQARL
;
A
#
# COMPACT_ATOMS: atom_id res chain seq x y z
N MET A 1 18.00 37.53 -24.72
CA MET A 1 18.10 36.05 -24.72
C MET A 1 16.69 35.49 -24.59
N ARG A 2 16.08 35.03 -25.69
CA ARG A 2 14.65 34.65 -25.79
C ARG A 2 14.54 33.12 -25.82
N TYR A 3 13.82 32.53 -24.88
CA TYR A 3 13.50 31.09 -24.89
C TYR A 3 12.39 30.81 -25.92
N ARG A 4 12.68 29.95 -26.91
CA ARG A 4 11.69 29.40 -27.85
C ARG A 4 11.07 28.15 -27.24
N ALA A 5 9.74 28.11 -27.14
CA ALA A 5 8.98 26.90 -26.82
C ALA A 5 9.04 25.92 -28.01
N ALA A 6 9.33 24.64 -27.73
CA ALA A 6 9.29 23.58 -28.73
C ALA A 6 7.87 23.01 -28.84
N THR A 7 7.22 23.26 -29.97
CA THR A 7 5.90 22.71 -30.33
C THR A 7 6.06 21.26 -30.78
N VAL A 8 5.40 20.33 -30.08
CA VAL A 8 5.33 18.92 -30.51
C VAL A 8 4.36 18.82 -31.68
N ARG A 9 4.89 18.52 -32.87
CA ARG A 9 4.12 18.30 -34.10
C ARG A 9 3.43 16.94 -34.03
N GLU A 10 2.11 16.96 -34.08
CA GLU A 10 1.25 15.78 -34.19
C GLU A 10 1.59 15.02 -35.49
N ARG A 11 2.12 13.80 -35.35
CA ARG A 11 2.40 12.93 -36.50
C ARG A 11 1.08 12.30 -36.94
N SER A 12 0.57 12.78 -38.07
CA SER A 12 -0.52 12.17 -38.83
C SER A 12 -0.23 10.68 -39.07
N ARG A 13 -0.98 9.80 -38.41
CA ARG A 13 -1.02 8.38 -38.77
C ARG A 13 -1.95 8.24 -39.97
N GLN A 14 -1.37 7.80 -41.09
CA GLN A 14 -2.12 7.39 -42.28
C GLN A 14 -3.11 6.27 -41.92
N PRO A 15 -4.30 6.22 -42.55
CA PRO A 15 -5.23 5.12 -42.39
C PRO A 15 -4.67 3.88 -43.08
N PHE A 16 -4.53 2.79 -42.34
CA PHE A 16 -4.22 1.48 -42.92
C PHE A 16 -5.54 0.91 -43.46
N GLU A 17 -5.69 0.93 -44.78
CA GLU A 17 -6.79 0.30 -45.51
C GLU A 17 -6.71 -1.22 -45.30
N HIS A 18 -7.73 -1.79 -44.67
CA HIS A 18 -7.99 -3.23 -44.72
C HIS A 18 -9.01 -3.51 -45.83
N PRO A 19 -8.74 -4.47 -46.74
CA PRO A 19 -9.71 -4.86 -47.75
C PRO A 19 -10.95 -5.46 -47.07
N SER A 20 -12.09 -4.89 -47.39
CA SER A 20 -13.42 -5.35 -47.01
C SER A 20 -13.72 -6.71 -47.63
N LEU A 21 -13.32 -7.79 -46.96
CA LEU A 21 -13.93 -9.10 -47.17
C LEU A 21 -15.23 -9.17 -46.39
N THR A 22 -16.27 -8.59 -46.98
CA THR A 22 -17.66 -8.87 -46.63
C THR A 22 -17.94 -10.33 -47.01
N VAL A 23 -17.61 -11.27 -46.13
CA VAL A 23 -18.12 -12.64 -46.24
C VAL A 23 -19.58 -12.57 -45.81
N GLY A 24 -20.45 -12.28 -46.78
CA GLY A 24 -21.88 -12.49 -46.65
C GLY A 24 -22.12 -13.97 -46.44
N VAL A 25 -22.32 -14.40 -45.19
CA VAL A 25 -22.85 -15.73 -44.90
C VAL A 25 -24.32 -15.71 -45.34
N ARG A 26 -24.57 -16.09 -46.60
CA ARG A 26 -25.90 -16.52 -47.04
C ARG A 26 -26.22 -17.80 -46.26
N ILE A 27 -27.07 -17.69 -45.25
CA ILE A 27 -27.73 -18.85 -44.65
C ILE A 27 -28.79 -19.31 -45.65
N SER A 28 -28.39 -20.14 -46.61
CA SER A 28 -29.31 -20.97 -47.35
C SER A 28 -29.65 -22.17 -46.47
N VAL A 29 -30.82 -22.12 -45.82
CA VAL A 29 -31.40 -23.30 -45.19
C VAL A 29 -31.81 -24.26 -46.30
N ILE A 30 -30.91 -25.19 -46.65
CA ILE A 30 -31.27 -26.35 -47.47
C ILE A 30 -31.99 -27.31 -46.52
N LEU A 31 -33.32 -27.29 -46.57
CA LEU A 31 -34.17 -28.34 -46.00
C LEU A 31 -34.08 -29.56 -46.91
N THR A 32 -32.99 -30.31 -46.84
CA THR A 32 -32.96 -31.70 -47.31
C THR A 32 -33.36 -32.59 -46.16
N GLY A 33 -34.52 -33.22 -46.31
CA GLY A 33 -35.05 -34.19 -45.36
C GLY A 33 -34.14 -35.40 -45.25
N GLU A 34 -33.33 -35.44 -44.20
CA GLU A 34 -32.76 -36.67 -43.67
C GLU A 34 -33.15 -36.79 -42.20
N THR A 35 -33.68 -37.96 -41.90
CA THR A 35 -34.23 -38.42 -40.63
C THR A 35 -33.41 -37.98 -39.42
N LEU A 36 -34.05 -37.22 -38.52
CA LEU A 36 -33.59 -36.95 -37.15
C LEU A 36 -33.40 -38.26 -36.38
N SER A 37 -32.20 -38.82 -36.44
CA SER A 37 -31.76 -39.85 -35.49
C SER A 37 -31.66 -39.19 -34.11
N LYS A 38 -32.52 -39.63 -33.19
CA LYS A 38 -32.57 -39.20 -31.79
C LYS A 38 -31.19 -39.34 -31.14
N ARG A 39 -30.37 -38.28 -31.14
CA ARG A 39 -29.20 -38.19 -30.27
C ARG A 39 -29.72 -38.07 -28.84
N LYS A 40 -29.46 -39.11 -28.05
CA LYS A 40 -29.79 -39.22 -26.63
C LYS A 40 -29.11 -38.09 -25.87
N VAL A 41 -29.88 -37.11 -25.41
CA VAL A 41 -29.40 -36.08 -24.48
C VAL A 41 -29.10 -36.79 -23.15
N PRO A 42 -27.86 -36.74 -22.63
CA PRO A 42 -27.55 -37.36 -21.34
C PRO A 42 -28.32 -36.65 -20.23
N SER A 43 -29.08 -37.43 -19.45
CA SER A 43 -29.85 -36.93 -18.30
C SER A 43 -28.90 -36.38 -17.24
N VAL A 44 -29.10 -35.11 -16.88
CA VAL A 44 -28.34 -34.43 -15.83
C VAL A 44 -28.83 -34.92 -14.46
N PRO A 45 -27.98 -35.51 -13.60
CA PRO A 45 -28.37 -35.97 -12.27
C PRO A 45 -28.75 -34.79 -11.35
N THR A 46 -29.79 -34.96 -10.54
CA THR A 46 -30.35 -33.93 -9.62
C THR A 46 -29.46 -33.61 -8.41
N HIS A 47 -28.30 -34.24 -8.27
CA HIS A 47 -27.27 -33.89 -7.28
C HIS A 47 -25.89 -33.82 -7.96
N LEU A 48 -25.48 -32.63 -8.38
CA LEU A 48 -24.13 -32.36 -8.86
C LEU A 48 -23.27 -31.80 -7.74
N SER A 49 -22.14 -32.44 -7.47
CA SER A 49 -21.09 -31.81 -6.66
C SER A 49 -20.59 -30.55 -7.36
N ARG A 50 -20.07 -29.56 -6.61
CA ARG A 50 -19.43 -28.35 -7.19
C ARG A 50 -18.44 -28.69 -8.31
N ARG A 51 -17.70 -29.80 -8.15
CA ARG A 51 -16.75 -30.32 -9.14
C ARG A 51 -17.45 -30.91 -10.38
N GLY A 52 -18.60 -31.56 -10.20
CA GLY A 52 -19.43 -32.06 -11.30
C GLY A 52 -20.06 -30.94 -12.13
N PHE A 53 -20.53 -29.87 -11.49
CA PHE A 53 -21.09 -28.70 -12.17
C PHE A 53 -20.04 -28.01 -13.07
N ILE A 54 -18.82 -27.80 -12.56
CA ILE A 54 -17.72 -27.21 -13.33
C ILE A 54 -17.35 -28.08 -14.54
N LYS A 55 -17.31 -29.41 -14.39
CA LYS A 55 -17.02 -30.34 -15.49
C LYS A 55 -18.11 -30.35 -16.57
N ALA A 56 -19.37 -30.32 -16.16
CA ALA A 56 -20.50 -30.23 -17.09
C ALA A 56 -20.50 -28.90 -17.87
N GLY A 57 -20.24 -27.79 -17.18
CA GLY A 57 -20.12 -26.46 -17.81
C GLY A 57 -18.98 -26.38 -18.83
N ALA A 58 -17.80 -26.94 -18.51
CA ALA A 58 -16.65 -26.97 -19.41
C ALA A 58 -16.88 -27.82 -20.68
N THR A 59 -17.74 -28.84 -20.59
CA THR A 59 -18.13 -29.64 -21.75
C THR A 59 -19.12 -28.88 -22.64
N LEU A 60 -19.98 -28.06 -22.04
CA LEU A 60 -20.95 -27.22 -22.77
C LEU A 60 -20.27 -26.07 -23.52
N THR A 61 -19.23 -25.46 -22.96
CA THR A 61 -18.49 -24.36 -23.63
C THR A 61 -17.80 -24.81 -24.92
N THR A 62 -17.26 -26.03 -24.95
CA THR A 62 -16.67 -26.60 -26.18
C THR A 62 -17.71 -26.89 -27.25
N VAL A 63 -18.95 -27.22 -26.87
CA VAL A 63 -20.07 -27.43 -27.80
C VAL A 63 -20.49 -26.12 -28.48
N PHE A 64 -20.33 -24.98 -27.81
CA PHE A 64 -20.56 -23.65 -28.38
C PHE A 64 -19.32 -23.02 -29.04
N GLY A 65 -18.24 -23.79 -29.25
CA GLY A 65 -17.04 -23.32 -29.94
C GLY A 65 -16.10 -22.45 -29.10
N PHE A 66 -16.31 -22.36 -27.78
CA PHE A 66 -15.37 -21.68 -26.88
C PHE A 66 -14.22 -22.62 -26.49
N ASP A 67 -13.04 -22.35 -27.02
CA ASP A 67 -11.80 -23.01 -26.60
C ASP A 67 -11.30 -22.42 -25.27
N LEU A 68 -11.41 -23.20 -24.20
CA LEU A 68 -10.98 -22.81 -22.86
C LEU A 68 -9.48 -23.02 -22.62
N ARG A 69 -8.76 -23.74 -23.49
CA ARG A 69 -7.31 -23.98 -23.35
C ARG A 69 -6.49 -22.68 -23.26
N PRO A 70 -6.72 -21.65 -24.09
CA PRO A 70 -6.04 -20.37 -23.92
C PRO A 70 -6.39 -19.70 -22.58
N ALA A 71 -7.63 -19.78 -22.11
CA ALA A 71 -8.02 -19.18 -20.83
C ALA A 71 -7.32 -19.86 -19.64
N VAL A 72 -7.26 -21.19 -19.61
CA VAL A 72 -6.57 -21.96 -18.57
C VAL A 72 -5.06 -21.73 -18.61
N ALA A 73 -4.47 -21.64 -19.80
CA ALA A 73 -3.05 -21.33 -19.97
C ALA A 73 -2.66 -19.92 -19.46
N GLN A 74 -3.63 -19.00 -19.35
CA GLN A 74 -3.42 -17.63 -18.87
C GLN A 74 -3.77 -17.45 -17.38
N VAL A 75 -4.28 -18.48 -16.68
CA VAL A 75 -4.53 -18.40 -15.24
C VAL A 75 -3.20 -18.43 -14.50
N ARG A 76 -2.69 -17.24 -14.15
CA ARG A 76 -1.56 -17.10 -13.24
C ARG A 76 -2.04 -17.31 -11.81
N GLU A 77 -1.25 -18.05 -11.02
CA GLU A 77 -1.46 -18.10 -9.57
C GLU A 77 -1.44 -16.66 -9.02
N LEU A 78 -2.40 -16.33 -8.16
CA LEU A 78 -2.44 -15.00 -7.56
C LEU A 78 -1.17 -14.77 -6.75
N LYS A 79 -0.51 -13.63 -6.95
CA LYS A 79 0.71 -13.25 -6.21
C LYS A 79 0.56 -13.28 -4.67
N ILE A 80 -0.67 -13.27 -4.17
CA ILE A 80 -1.02 -13.28 -2.74
C ILE A 80 -1.34 -14.68 -2.19
N SER A 81 -1.37 -15.73 -3.04
CA SER A 81 -1.85 -17.08 -2.68
C SER A 81 -1.08 -17.71 -1.50
N ARG A 82 0.22 -17.40 -1.37
CA ARG A 82 1.11 -17.93 -0.32
C ARG A 82 1.70 -16.80 0.53
N THR A 83 0.86 -15.82 0.88
CA THR A 83 1.25 -14.70 1.73
C THR A 83 0.62 -14.79 3.10
N THR A 84 1.34 -14.31 4.11
CA THR A 84 0.76 -14.01 5.41
C THR A 84 -0.01 -12.70 5.32
N GLN A 85 -1.27 -12.72 5.73
CA GLN A 85 -2.12 -11.53 5.83
C GLN A 85 -2.01 -10.91 7.22
N THR A 86 -1.84 -9.59 7.26
CA THR A 86 -1.85 -8.80 8.50
C THR A 86 -2.75 -7.60 8.29
N HIS A 87 -3.73 -7.41 9.18
CA HIS A 87 -4.59 -6.23 9.17
C HIS A 87 -3.88 -5.04 9.80
N SER A 88 -4.08 -3.86 9.23
CA SER A 88 -3.53 -2.60 9.74
C SER A 88 -4.44 -1.44 9.35
N ILE A 89 -4.06 -0.22 9.74
CA ILE A 89 -4.79 1.01 9.44
C ILE A 89 -3.95 1.90 8.54
N CYS A 90 -4.61 2.56 7.60
CA CYS A 90 -4.01 3.56 6.72
C CYS A 90 -3.43 4.74 7.53
N PRO A 91 -2.12 5.06 7.41
CA PRO A 91 -1.44 6.06 8.24
C PRO A 91 -1.59 7.51 7.74
N TYR A 92 -2.51 7.80 6.81
CA TYR A 92 -2.56 9.11 6.15
C TYR A 92 -3.51 10.11 6.82
N CYS A 93 -4.81 9.89 6.73
CA CYS A 93 -5.82 10.83 7.23
C CYS A 93 -6.70 10.17 8.28
N ALA A 94 -7.51 10.98 8.96
CA ALA A 94 -8.36 10.55 10.07
C ALA A 94 -9.56 9.66 9.68
N VAL A 95 -9.71 9.28 8.40
CA VAL A 95 -10.74 8.32 7.99
C VAL A 95 -10.49 6.95 8.62
N GLY A 96 -9.23 6.56 8.79
CA GLY A 96 -8.89 5.29 9.45
C GLY A 96 -9.26 4.05 8.63
N CYS A 97 -9.10 4.09 7.30
CA CYS A 97 -9.36 2.93 6.43
C CYS A 97 -8.54 1.71 6.89
N SER A 98 -9.18 0.56 7.04
CA SER A 98 -8.50 -0.72 7.29
C SER A 98 -7.89 -1.26 6.00
N VAL A 99 -6.71 -1.84 6.13
CA VAL A 99 -5.93 -2.42 5.03
C VAL A 99 -5.46 -3.83 5.38
N VAL A 100 -5.34 -4.68 4.37
CA VAL A 100 -4.73 -6.00 4.45
C VAL A 100 -3.35 -5.93 3.81
N ILE A 101 -2.33 -6.26 4.60
CA ILE A 101 -0.92 -6.29 4.17
C ILE A 101 -0.55 -7.74 3.88
N HIS A 102 -0.16 -8.02 2.64
CA HIS A 102 0.30 -9.32 2.18
C HIS A 102 1.83 -9.37 2.23
N THR A 103 2.33 -10.27 3.06
CA THR A 103 3.76 -10.44 3.32
C THR A 103 4.23 -11.82 2.87
N LEU A 104 5.32 -11.88 2.11
CA LEU A 104 6.02 -13.14 1.85
C LEU A 104 6.76 -13.59 3.10
N GLY A 105 6.64 -14.88 3.40
CA GLY A 105 7.10 -15.49 4.63
C GLY A 105 5.94 -16.00 5.47
N ASP A 106 6.13 -17.15 6.10
CA ASP A 106 5.18 -17.89 6.93
C ASP A 106 5.31 -17.55 8.43
N LYS A 107 5.92 -16.39 8.73
CA LYS A 107 6.31 -15.95 10.09
C LYS A 107 7.42 -16.81 10.73
N ALA A 108 8.06 -17.72 9.99
CA ALA A 108 9.21 -18.44 10.51
C ALA A 108 10.41 -17.48 10.70
N LYS A 109 11.16 -17.70 11.78
CA LYS A 109 12.28 -16.83 12.18
C LYS A 109 13.43 -16.79 11.17
N ASN A 110 13.54 -17.80 10.31
CA ASN A 110 14.59 -17.93 9.29
C ASN A 110 14.30 -17.14 8.01
N VAL A 111 13.11 -16.53 7.87
CA VAL A 111 12.72 -15.76 6.69
C VAL A 111 12.48 -14.32 7.07
N ARG A 112 13.11 -13.39 6.33
CA ARG A 112 12.82 -11.97 6.49
C ARG A 112 11.48 -11.64 5.80
N PRO A 113 10.46 -11.14 6.53
CA PRO A 113 9.19 -10.78 5.94
C PRO A 113 9.36 -9.66 4.91
N THR A 114 8.73 -9.83 3.75
CA THR A 114 8.75 -8.81 2.67
C THR A 114 7.34 -8.52 2.20
N VAL A 115 6.93 -7.25 2.26
CA VAL A 115 5.60 -6.81 1.80
C VAL A 115 5.53 -6.85 0.28
N VAL A 116 4.56 -7.60 -0.26
CA VAL A 116 4.37 -7.73 -1.72
C VAL A 116 3.11 -7.04 -2.23
N HIS A 117 2.11 -6.87 -1.38
CA HIS A 117 0.88 -6.17 -1.71
C HIS A 117 0.21 -5.58 -0.47
N ILE A 118 -0.53 -4.50 -0.67
CA ILE A 118 -1.40 -3.88 0.32
C ILE A 118 -2.69 -3.52 -0.42
N GLU A 119 -3.82 -3.93 0.14
CA GLU A 119 -5.15 -3.63 -0.38
C GLU A 119 -6.12 -3.25 0.75
N GLY A 120 -7.31 -2.79 0.39
CA GLY A 120 -8.32 -2.41 1.38
C GLY A 120 -8.96 -3.65 1.99
N ASP A 121 -9.26 -3.58 3.28
CA ASP A 121 -9.93 -4.66 4.00
C ASP A 121 -11.43 -4.68 3.67
N PRO A 122 -11.97 -5.75 3.03
CA PRO A 122 -13.38 -5.85 2.66
C PRO A 122 -14.31 -5.90 3.87
N ASP A 123 -13.83 -6.41 5.00
CA ASP A 123 -14.63 -6.56 6.23
C ASP A 123 -14.69 -5.26 7.05
N SER A 124 -13.95 -4.23 6.62
CA SER A 124 -13.93 -2.93 7.26
C SER A 124 -15.30 -2.25 7.21
N PRO A 125 -15.87 -1.83 8.36
CA PRO A 125 -17.11 -1.07 8.37
C PRO A 125 -16.95 0.33 7.76
N ILE A 126 -15.72 0.85 7.71
CA ILE A 126 -15.41 2.21 7.25
C ILE A 126 -15.28 2.25 5.73
N ASN A 127 -14.38 1.43 5.17
CA ASN A 127 -14.01 1.52 3.75
C ASN A 127 -14.46 0.34 2.90
N ARG A 128 -14.91 -0.79 3.47
CA ARG A 128 -15.44 -1.96 2.75
C ARG A 128 -14.56 -2.38 1.56
N GLY A 129 -13.25 -2.43 1.76
CA GLY A 129 -12.26 -2.79 0.73
C GLY A 129 -11.78 -1.66 -0.18
N THR A 130 -12.41 -0.48 -0.15
CA THR A 130 -12.03 0.65 -1.00
C THR A 130 -10.82 1.41 -0.44
N LEU A 131 -9.98 1.96 -1.32
CA LEU A 131 -8.87 2.83 -0.97
C LEU A 131 -8.75 3.98 -1.96
N CYS A 132 -8.45 5.18 -1.45
CA CYS A 132 -8.11 6.33 -2.29
C CYS A 132 -6.69 6.20 -2.90
N PRO A 133 -6.26 7.10 -3.80
CA PRO A 133 -4.93 7.03 -4.42
C PRO A 133 -3.76 6.99 -3.42
N LYS A 134 -3.91 7.65 -2.26
CA LYS A 134 -2.92 7.59 -1.17
C LYS A 134 -2.88 6.19 -0.54
N GLY A 135 -4.04 5.62 -0.23
CA GLY A 135 -4.14 4.29 0.38
C GLY A 135 -3.63 3.17 -0.53
N ILE A 136 -4.02 3.17 -1.82
CA ILE A 136 -3.61 2.11 -2.75
C ILE A 136 -2.11 2.12 -3.07
N SER A 137 -1.44 3.26 -2.87
CA SER A 137 0.01 3.43 -3.05
C SER A 137 0.82 3.10 -1.80
N LEU A 138 0.20 2.61 -0.71
CA LEU A 138 0.90 2.30 0.54
C LEU A 138 2.09 1.35 0.36
N LYS A 139 2.02 0.39 -0.58
CA LYS A 139 3.15 -0.50 -0.88
C LYS A 139 4.38 0.30 -1.31
N GLN A 140 4.21 1.32 -2.14
CA GLN A 140 5.30 2.20 -2.62
C GLN A 140 5.86 3.07 -1.50
N PHE A 141 5.06 3.39 -0.48
CA PHE A 141 5.53 4.10 0.70
C PHE A 141 6.34 3.19 1.64
N VAL A 142 5.91 1.95 1.83
CA VAL A 142 6.62 0.97 2.68
C VAL A 142 7.90 0.50 2.01
N VAL A 143 7.81 0.08 0.74
CA VAL A 143 8.94 -0.40 -0.07
C VAL A 143 9.44 0.74 -0.95
N ASN A 144 10.20 1.63 -0.34
CA ASN A 144 10.78 2.82 -0.97
C ASN A 144 12.29 2.86 -0.74
N ASP A 145 13.06 3.15 -1.79
CA ASP A 145 14.52 3.26 -1.75
C ASP A 145 15.02 4.50 -0.99
N GLN A 146 14.17 5.53 -0.87
CA GLN A 146 14.43 6.74 -0.09
C GLN A 146 14.17 6.57 1.42
N ARG A 147 13.81 5.36 1.90
CA ARG A 147 13.64 5.08 3.33
C ARG A 147 14.96 5.29 4.08
N LEU A 148 14.90 6.04 5.17
CA LEU A 148 16.02 6.14 6.10
C LEU A 148 16.26 4.79 6.77
N THR A 149 17.48 4.27 6.64
CA THR A 149 17.88 2.95 7.19
C THR A 149 18.87 3.05 8.35
N ARG A 150 19.44 4.25 8.59
CA ARG A 150 20.47 4.49 9.59
C ARG A 150 20.41 5.94 10.08
N PRO A 151 20.91 6.24 11.30
CA PRO A 151 21.07 7.60 11.77
C PRO A 151 22.00 8.41 10.85
N LEU A 152 21.60 9.65 10.55
CA LEU A 152 22.36 10.59 9.74
C LEU A 152 22.65 11.84 10.57
N TYR A 153 23.89 12.30 10.51
CA TYR A 153 24.40 13.47 11.22
C TYR A 153 24.96 14.49 10.23
N ARG A 154 24.63 15.76 10.47
CA ARG A 154 25.18 16.90 9.75
C ARG A 154 25.83 17.84 10.74
N ALA A 155 27.13 18.08 10.56
CA ALA A 155 27.88 18.99 11.42
C ALA A 155 27.48 20.46 11.16
N PRO A 156 27.65 21.36 12.15
CA PRO A 156 27.44 22.79 11.94
C PRO A 156 28.23 23.29 10.73
N GLY A 157 27.55 23.98 9.81
CA GLY A 157 28.14 24.50 8.57
C GLY A 157 28.41 23.48 7.47
N ALA A 158 28.24 22.17 7.69
CA ALA A 158 28.46 21.16 6.66
C ALA A 158 27.34 21.16 5.60
N THR A 159 27.65 20.75 4.37
CA THR A 159 26.66 20.49 3.30
C THR A 159 26.26 19.02 3.22
N GLU A 160 27.14 18.11 3.65
CA GLU A 160 26.98 16.66 3.51
C GLU A 160 26.50 15.98 4.79
N TRP A 161 25.82 14.85 4.62
CA TRP A 161 25.42 13.94 5.70
C TRP A 161 26.49 12.88 5.96
N LYS A 162 26.71 12.57 7.23
CA LYS A 162 27.53 11.45 7.69
C LYS A 162 26.65 10.42 8.39
N THR A 163 26.96 9.15 8.19
CA THR A 163 26.28 8.06 8.91
C THR A 163 26.85 7.94 10.32
N LEU A 164 25.99 7.68 11.31
CA LEU A 164 26.39 7.27 12.66
C LEU A 164 25.85 5.88 12.99
N SER A 165 26.50 5.21 13.93
CA SER A 165 25.86 4.11 14.66
C SER A 165 24.71 4.63 15.53
N TRP A 166 23.85 3.72 16.00
CA TRP A 166 22.76 4.09 16.91
C TRP A 166 23.30 4.54 18.27
N GLU A 167 24.33 3.86 18.77
CA GLU A 167 25.00 4.18 20.04
C GLU A 167 25.58 5.59 20.00
N GLU A 168 26.37 5.94 18.97
CA GLU A 168 26.92 7.29 18.81
C GLU A 168 25.83 8.36 18.69
N ALA A 169 24.73 8.05 17.99
CA ALA A 169 23.61 8.96 17.85
C ALA A 169 22.93 9.22 19.20
N PHE A 170 22.66 8.16 19.99
CA PHE A 170 22.05 8.28 21.31
C PHE A 170 22.95 9.03 22.30
N ASP A 171 24.23 8.68 22.39
CA ASP A 171 25.17 9.34 23.30
C ASP A 171 25.29 10.84 22.98
N ARG A 172 25.37 11.17 21.68
CA ARG A 172 25.42 12.56 21.23
C ARG A 172 24.14 13.32 21.59
N MET A 173 22.96 12.75 21.31
CA MET A 173 21.68 13.38 21.64
C MET A 173 21.52 13.57 23.15
N ALA A 174 21.81 12.54 23.95
CA ALA A 174 21.72 12.59 25.40
C ALA A 174 22.63 13.67 25.99
N ARG A 175 23.88 13.75 25.53
CA ARG A 175 24.83 14.80 25.95
C ARG A 175 24.29 16.20 25.64
N LEU A 176 23.83 16.45 24.41
CA LEU A 176 23.33 17.76 24.00
C LEU A 176 22.05 18.15 24.74
N ILE A 177 21.11 17.22 24.93
CA ILE A 177 19.89 17.44 25.71
C ILE A 177 20.26 17.78 27.16
N LYS A 178 21.18 17.03 27.78
CA LYS A 178 21.63 17.30 29.15
C LYS A 178 22.29 18.67 29.27
N GLU A 179 23.26 18.98 28.41
CA GLU A 179 23.96 20.27 28.41
C GLU A 179 22.99 21.44 28.24
N THR A 180 21.97 21.29 27.39
CA THR A 180 20.96 22.32 27.13
C THR A 180 20.02 22.46 28.32
N ARG A 181 19.61 21.33 28.92
CA ARG A 181 18.78 21.30 30.12
C ARG A 181 19.46 21.99 31.29
N ASP A 182 20.70 21.62 31.58
CA ASP A 182 21.45 22.17 32.72
C ASP A 182 21.62 23.69 32.62
N LYS A 183 21.68 24.25 31.40
CA LYS A 183 21.78 25.70 31.15
C LYS A 183 20.45 26.46 31.24
N GLY A 184 19.32 25.80 31.02
CA GLY A 184 18.02 26.46 30.85
C GLY A 184 16.90 25.97 31.75
N PHE A 185 17.18 25.04 32.66
CA PHE A 185 16.19 24.50 33.57
C PHE A 185 15.89 25.49 34.70
N GLU A 186 14.63 25.90 34.80
CA GLU A 186 14.14 26.85 35.77
C GLU A 186 13.43 26.10 36.90
N VAL A 187 14.02 26.16 38.09
CA VAL A 187 13.48 25.51 39.28
C VAL A 187 12.33 26.34 39.86
N ASN A 188 12.56 27.64 40.03
CA ASN A 188 11.59 28.60 40.54
C ASN A 188 11.46 29.78 39.56
N ASP A 189 10.27 30.38 39.50
CA ASP A 189 10.03 31.59 38.70
C ASP A 189 10.45 32.89 39.41
N SER A 190 10.24 34.03 38.75
CA SER A 190 10.55 35.37 39.28
C SER A 190 9.74 35.73 40.54
N GLU A 191 8.64 35.05 40.81
CA GLU A 191 7.82 35.23 42.02
C GLU A 191 8.19 34.21 43.12
N GLY A 192 9.19 33.36 42.89
CA GLY A 192 9.65 32.34 43.83
C GLY A 192 8.82 31.05 43.85
N ARG A 193 7.86 30.88 42.93
CA ARG A 193 7.04 29.67 42.83
C ARG A 193 7.83 28.55 42.17
N ARG A 194 7.71 27.32 42.68
CA ARG A 194 8.33 26.12 42.09
C ARG A 194 7.66 25.78 40.74
N VAL A 195 8.42 25.81 39.66
CA VAL A 195 7.92 25.54 38.28
C VAL A 195 8.55 24.34 37.59
N ASN A 196 9.82 24.01 37.89
CA ASN A 196 10.53 22.86 37.31
C ASN A 196 10.37 22.73 35.78
N ARG A 197 10.62 23.81 35.04
CA ARG A 197 10.36 23.89 33.59
C ARG A 197 11.62 24.11 32.77
N LEU A 198 11.57 23.73 31.50
CA LEU A 198 12.62 23.89 30.52
C LEU A 198 12.09 24.69 29.33
N ASN A 199 12.61 25.91 29.16
CA ASN A 199 12.10 26.87 28.17
C ASN A 199 13.02 27.03 26.93
N ASN A 200 14.24 26.48 26.96
CA ASN A 200 15.20 26.56 25.86
C ASN A 200 15.25 25.29 24.98
N VAL A 201 14.28 24.39 25.14
CA VAL A 201 14.08 23.19 24.32
C VAL A 201 12.62 23.13 23.91
N ALA A 202 12.36 22.85 22.64
CA ALA A 202 11.03 22.62 22.11
C ALA A 202 10.96 21.28 21.39
N LEU A 203 9.76 20.71 21.32
CA LEU A 203 9.47 19.43 20.69
C LEU A 203 8.30 19.59 19.72
N ILE A 204 8.37 18.97 18.55
CA ILE A 204 7.32 19.01 17.53
C ILE A 204 7.03 17.58 17.06
N GLY A 205 5.75 17.17 17.04
CA GLY A 205 5.35 15.90 16.46
C GLY A 205 4.12 15.27 17.11
N GLY A 206 3.82 14.01 16.76
CA GLY A 206 2.84 13.20 17.48
C GLY A 206 1.58 12.80 16.70
N SER A 207 1.06 13.60 15.76
CA SER A 207 -0.23 13.25 15.12
C SER A 207 -0.16 12.08 14.14
N THR A 208 1.04 11.69 13.70
CA THR A 208 1.26 10.52 12.83
C THR A 208 1.71 9.28 13.59
N ASP A 209 1.97 9.43 14.89
CA ASP A 209 2.48 8.36 15.73
C ASP A 209 1.32 7.61 16.40
N THR A 210 1.57 6.37 16.79
CA THR A 210 0.62 5.59 17.58
C THR A 210 0.39 6.23 18.96
N ASN A 211 -0.77 5.99 19.57
CA ASN A 211 -1.12 6.53 20.88
C ASN A 211 -0.11 6.16 21.97
N GLU A 212 0.48 4.97 21.90
CA GLU A 212 1.47 4.47 22.84
C GLU A 212 2.77 5.28 22.76
N ILE A 213 3.22 5.60 21.54
CA ILE A 213 4.38 6.47 21.32
C ILE A 213 4.08 7.89 21.79
N ASN A 214 2.90 8.43 21.52
CA ASN A 214 2.48 9.73 22.04
C ASN A 214 2.45 9.77 23.58
N PHE A 215 2.00 8.70 24.21
CA PHE A 215 2.03 8.57 25.66
C PHE A 215 3.47 8.58 26.20
N LEU A 216 4.38 7.81 25.59
CA LEU A 216 5.79 7.81 25.96
C LEU A 216 6.46 9.17 25.73
N LEU A 217 6.13 9.84 24.63
CA LEU A 217 6.61 11.18 24.31
C LEU A 217 6.13 12.21 25.34
N GLY A 218 4.88 12.08 25.80
CA GLY A 218 4.32 12.87 26.90
C GLY A 218 5.09 12.68 28.21
N LYS A 219 5.43 11.44 28.56
CA LYS A 219 6.26 11.14 29.74
C LYS A 219 7.68 11.68 29.59
N PHE A 220 8.28 11.51 28.42
CA PHE A 220 9.62 12.01 28.11
C PHE A 220 9.69 13.54 28.23
N ARG A 221 8.76 14.27 27.59
CA ARG A 221 8.77 15.74 27.62
C ARG A 221 8.57 16.28 29.03
N LEU A 222 7.59 15.75 29.77
CA LEU A 222 7.26 16.23 31.11
C LEU A 222 8.33 15.83 32.12
N GLY A 223 8.93 14.64 31.96
CA GLY A 223 10.06 14.20 32.77
C GLY A 223 11.30 15.09 32.64
N LEU A 224 11.50 15.71 31.47
CA LEU A 224 12.58 16.69 31.25
C LEU A 224 12.19 18.13 31.66
N GLY A 225 10.91 18.40 31.87
CA GLY A 225 10.35 19.73 32.15
C GLY A 225 10.00 20.54 30.90
N ILE A 226 9.99 19.94 29.71
CA ILE A 226 9.72 20.63 28.45
C ILE A 226 8.23 21.01 28.37
N LEU A 227 7.95 22.30 28.27
CA LEU A 227 6.59 22.83 28.11
C LEU A 227 6.24 23.08 26.65
N ALA A 228 7.21 23.56 25.86
CA ALA A 228 7.04 23.84 24.44
C ALA A 228 6.96 22.53 23.64
N TYR A 229 5.74 21.99 23.52
CA TYR A 229 5.44 20.82 22.70
C TYR A 229 4.20 21.09 21.87
N GLU A 230 4.36 21.03 20.56
CA GLU A 230 3.31 21.33 19.59
C GLU A 230 3.20 20.22 18.56
N ASN A 231 2.02 20.06 18.00
CA ASN A 231 1.76 19.10 16.94
C ASN A 231 0.88 19.72 15.86
N GLN A 232 0.47 18.90 14.91
CA GLN A 232 -0.34 19.32 13.77
C GLN A 232 -1.72 19.87 14.19
N ALA A 233 -2.21 19.61 15.41
CA ALA A 233 -3.49 20.13 15.90
C ALA A 233 -3.44 21.62 16.29
N ARG A 234 -2.25 22.23 16.33
CA ARG A 234 -2.12 23.68 16.56
C ARG A 234 -2.48 24.52 15.34
N LEU A 235 -2.29 23.95 14.14
CA LEU A 235 -2.61 24.58 12.84
C LEU A 235 -4.12 24.51 12.58
#